data_AF-A0A3A8GUY3-F1
#
_entry.id   AF-A0A3A8GUY3-F1
#
_cell.length_a   1.000
_cell.length_b   1.000
_cell.length_c   1.000
_cell.angle_alpha   90.00
_cell.angle_beta   90.00
_cell.angle_gamma   90.00
#
_symmetry.space_group_name_H-M   'P 1'
#
loop_
_entity.id
_entity.type
_entity.pdbx_description
1 polymer ?
#
loop_
_entity_poly.entity_id
_entity_poly.type
_entity_poly.pdbx_seq_one_letter_code
_entity_poly.pdbx_strand_id
1 'polypeptide(L)'
;MPTSPAVKAILFGRNPHQPDPFDVEADAAEALGVDTYQADLSALLSGDAARALTGVPERGHLRLLYRGWMLTEEEYTELDEAVRALGHRLVTTPEQYAAAHYLPRWYPRLASYTARSVWTEGPDAAEAWRAARKLGPPPYILKDHVKSAKERWAEACFVPADATREDFERICQNLLDERGDRFERGFVVRRYLPLKVYGRTPAGPAHLEFRLFFGGGRLLAAEPYHEFDVEVPDFTAFEPLGRRIPSPFFTLDVAMLEDGGWAVVEVNDGGVSGLPPGLDPRDLFAALLG
;
A
#
# COMPACT_ATOMS: atom_id res chain seq x y z
N MET A 1 -7.98 9.44 -24.03
CA MET A 1 -6.83 8.60 -23.65
C MET A 1 -6.37 9.08 -22.29
N PRO A 2 -6.20 8.22 -21.27
CA PRO A 2 -5.52 8.65 -20.05
C PRO A 2 -4.08 8.96 -20.44
N THR A 3 -3.68 10.22 -20.30
CA THR A 3 -2.31 10.69 -20.50
C THR A 3 -1.42 9.99 -19.48
N SER A 4 -0.32 9.37 -19.94
CA SER A 4 0.75 8.89 -19.05
C SER A 4 1.04 10.01 -18.03
N PRO A 5 1.13 9.71 -16.72
CA PRO A 5 1.54 10.71 -15.77
C PRO A 5 2.94 11.14 -16.21
N ALA A 6 3.07 12.31 -16.83
CA ALA A 6 4.35 12.92 -17.17
C ALA A 6 5.14 13.23 -15.87
N VAL A 7 5.65 12.19 -15.22
CA VAL A 7 6.58 12.25 -14.09
C VAL A 7 7.85 12.84 -14.69
N LYS A 8 8.32 13.93 -14.08
CA LYS A 8 9.54 14.61 -14.54
C LYS A 8 10.69 14.43 -13.56
N ALA A 9 10.39 14.04 -12.33
CA ALA A 9 11.36 13.81 -11.28
C ALA A 9 10.75 12.90 -10.21
N ILE A 10 11.61 12.28 -9.40
CA ILE A 10 11.20 11.46 -8.25
C ILE A 10 11.62 12.15 -6.95
N LEU A 11 10.68 12.26 -6.01
CA LEU A 11 10.91 12.77 -4.66
C LEU A 11 10.99 11.59 -3.69
N PHE A 12 12.19 11.28 -3.23
CA PHE A 12 12.45 10.20 -2.28
C PHE A 12 12.25 10.67 -0.84
N GLY A 13 11.22 10.16 -0.17
CA GLY A 13 10.97 10.40 1.25
C GLY A 13 11.86 9.51 2.12
N ARG A 14 12.89 10.11 2.73
CA ARG A 14 13.86 9.40 3.57
C ARG A 14 13.73 9.82 5.03
N ASN A 15 13.89 8.87 5.94
CA ASN A 15 13.92 9.11 7.38
C ASN A 15 15.23 8.54 7.95
N PRO A 16 16.08 9.36 8.59
CA PRO A 16 17.37 8.90 9.13
C PRO A 16 17.23 7.82 10.23
N HIS A 17 16.02 7.65 10.78
CA HIS A 17 15.73 6.64 11.79
C HIS A 17 15.15 5.34 11.21
N GLN A 18 15.08 5.22 9.88
CA GLN A 18 14.59 4.03 9.18
C GLN A 18 15.66 3.52 8.19
N PRO A 19 15.67 2.22 7.85
CA PRO A 19 16.48 1.72 6.75
C PRO A 19 16.20 2.51 5.47
N ASP A 20 17.20 2.75 4.65
CA ASP A 20 17.03 3.46 3.38
C ASP A 20 17.17 2.47 2.21
N PRO A 21 16.07 1.85 1.74
CA PRO A 21 16.12 0.96 0.58
C PRO A 21 16.15 1.72 -0.75
N PHE A 22 16.08 3.06 -0.73
CA PHE A 22 15.79 3.85 -1.93
C PHE A 22 17.02 4.26 -2.74
N ASP A 23 18.24 3.96 -2.27
CA ASP A 23 19.47 4.26 -3.03
C ASP A 23 19.48 3.55 -4.39
N VAL A 24 19.12 2.26 -4.41
CA VAL A 24 19.06 1.48 -5.67
C VAL A 24 17.99 2.03 -6.62
N GLU A 25 16.87 2.51 -6.07
CA GLU A 25 15.82 3.15 -6.87
C GLU A 25 16.27 4.53 -7.40
N ALA A 26 17.01 5.31 -6.60
CA ALA A 26 17.54 6.60 -7.03
C ALA A 26 18.56 6.43 -8.16
N ASP A 27 19.52 5.51 -8.00
CA ASP A 27 20.51 5.17 -9.04
C ASP A 27 19.84 4.73 -10.34
N ALA A 28 18.78 3.92 -10.23
CA ALA A 28 17.99 3.47 -11.38
C ALA A 28 17.28 4.62 -12.10
N ALA A 29 16.69 5.56 -11.35
CA ALA A 29 16.03 6.73 -11.91
C ALA A 29 17.04 7.65 -12.63
N GLU A 30 18.20 7.89 -12.02
CA GLU A 30 19.28 8.69 -12.60
C GLU A 30 19.85 8.05 -13.87
N ALA A 31 20.00 6.72 -13.89
CA ALA A 31 20.43 5.98 -15.08
C ALA A 31 19.43 6.10 -16.25
N LEU A 32 18.16 6.37 -15.97
CA LEU A 32 17.12 6.67 -16.96
C LEU A 32 17.03 8.16 -17.31
N GLY A 33 17.90 8.99 -16.75
CA GLY A 33 17.91 10.45 -16.97
C GLY A 33 16.79 11.19 -16.26
N VAL A 34 16.26 10.65 -15.17
CA VAL A 34 15.22 11.28 -14.34
C VAL A 34 15.86 11.98 -13.17
N ASP A 35 15.51 13.25 -12.96
CA ASP A 35 16.00 13.99 -11.80
C ASP A 35 15.44 13.39 -10.50
N THR A 36 16.30 13.26 -9.49
CA THR A 36 15.95 12.78 -8.16
C THR A 36 16.11 13.89 -7.13
N TYR A 37 15.21 13.92 -6.15
CA TYR A 37 15.27 14.83 -5.01
C TYR A 37 14.94 14.07 -3.74
N GLN A 38 15.33 14.62 -2.59
CA GLN A 38 15.07 14.02 -1.30
C GLN A 38 14.13 14.90 -0.47
N ALA A 39 13.20 14.26 0.23
CA ALA A 39 12.40 14.86 1.29
C ALA A 39 12.83 14.29 2.64
N ASP A 40 13.21 15.16 3.59
CA ASP A 40 13.47 14.77 4.98
C ASP A 40 12.13 14.50 5.69
N LEU A 41 11.78 13.23 5.81
CA LEU A 41 10.54 12.82 6.47
C LEU A 41 10.59 13.09 7.98
N SER A 42 11.76 13.11 8.61
CA SER A 42 11.82 13.50 10.03
C SER A 42 11.40 14.96 10.20
N ALA A 43 11.71 15.83 9.24
CA ALA A 43 11.25 17.21 9.23
C ALA A 43 9.74 17.30 8.98
N LEU A 44 9.27 16.63 7.93
CA LEU A 44 7.86 16.61 7.56
C LEU A 44 6.98 16.15 8.73
N LEU A 45 7.31 15.01 9.33
CA LEU A 45 6.56 14.41 10.44
C LEU A 45 6.61 15.24 11.74
N SER A 46 7.53 16.21 11.83
CA SER A 46 7.60 17.19 12.92
C SER A 46 6.85 18.50 12.62
N GLY A 47 6.14 18.58 11.49
CA GLY A 47 5.40 19.76 11.05
C GLY A 47 6.25 20.82 10.33
N ASP A 48 7.49 20.48 9.93
CA ASP A 48 8.40 21.39 9.23
C ASP A 48 8.58 20.96 7.76
N ALA A 49 7.49 21.04 7.01
CA ALA A 49 7.46 20.67 5.59
C ALA A 49 8.39 21.55 4.72
N ALA A 50 8.66 22.79 5.13
CA ALA A 50 9.59 23.67 4.44
C ALA A 50 11.04 23.14 4.56
N ARG A 51 11.47 22.76 5.77
CA ARG A 51 12.78 22.11 5.97
C ARG A 51 12.86 20.77 5.24
N ALA A 52 11.75 20.02 5.22
CA ALA A 52 11.66 18.74 4.53
C ALA A 52 12.06 18.82 3.06
N LEU A 53 11.79 19.95 2.39
CA LEU A 53 11.99 20.12 0.94
C LEU A 53 13.17 21.03 0.58
N THR A 54 14.13 21.24 1.48
CA THR A 54 15.31 22.10 1.21
C THR A 54 16.19 21.61 0.05
N GLY A 55 16.15 20.31 -0.27
CA GLY A 55 16.83 19.73 -1.43
C GLY A 55 16.08 19.88 -2.75
N VAL A 56 14.83 20.36 -2.73
CA VAL A 56 14.00 20.55 -3.92
C VAL A 56 14.18 21.98 -4.46
N PRO A 57 14.23 22.20 -5.79
CA PRO A 57 14.40 23.54 -6.35
C PRO A 57 13.34 24.52 -5.85
N GLU A 58 13.76 25.72 -5.43
CA GLU A 58 12.87 26.69 -4.79
C GLU A 58 11.74 27.20 -5.71
N ARG A 59 11.92 27.09 -7.03
CA ARG A 59 10.93 27.50 -8.04
C ARG A 59 11.00 26.61 -9.27
N GLY A 60 9.86 26.08 -9.70
CA GLY A 60 9.71 25.53 -11.04
C GLY A 60 8.37 24.83 -11.25
N HIS A 61 8.29 23.94 -12.25
CA HIS A 61 7.04 23.28 -12.65
C HIS A 61 7.21 21.75 -12.78
N LEU A 62 8.02 21.16 -11.90
CA LEU A 62 8.23 19.72 -11.85
C LEU A 62 6.95 18.99 -11.46
N ARG A 63 6.79 17.78 -12.02
CA ARG A 63 5.80 16.79 -11.60
C ARG A 63 6.55 15.66 -10.90
N LEU A 64 6.44 15.62 -9.58
CA LEU A 64 7.22 14.77 -8.70
C LEU A 64 6.45 13.50 -8.35
N LEU A 65 7.02 12.34 -8.66
CA LEU A 65 6.53 11.08 -8.12
C LEU A 65 7.08 10.92 -6.71
N TYR A 66 6.22 10.82 -5.70
CA TYR A 66 6.68 10.46 -4.35
C TYR A 66 7.06 8.98 -4.32
N ARG A 67 8.25 8.66 -3.80
CA ARG A 67 8.71 7.31 -3.47
C ARG A 67 9.23 7.31 -2.04
N GLY A 68 8.61 6.57 -1.13
CA GLY A 68 8.99 6.70 0.28
C GLY A 68 8.16 5.83 1.21
N TRP A 69 8.19 6.20 2.49
CA TRP A 69 7.44 5.54 3.55
C TRP A 69 5.96 5.96 3.54
N MET A 70 5.10 5.12 4.12
CA MET A 70 3.66 5.43 4.24
C MET A 70 3.45 6.67 5.12
N LEU A 71 2.75 7.66 4.55
CA LEU A 71 2.26 8.85 5.22
C LEU A 71 0.75 8.74 5.49
N THR A 72 0.24 9.42 6.50
CA THR A 72 -1.21 9.62 6.64
C THR A 72 -1.75 10.53 5.52
N GLU A 73 -3.07 10.59 5.33
CA GLU A 73 -3.68 11.55 4.39
C GLU A 73 -3.27 12.99 4.70
N GLU A 74 -3.19 13.34 5.98
CA GLU A 74 -2.81 14.65 6.48
C GLU A 74 -1.33 14.95 6.17
N GLU A 75 -0.42 14.04 6.51
CA GLU A 75 1.01 14.17 6.24
C GLU A 75 1.31 14.27 4.73
N TYR A 76 0.61 13.48 3.91
CA TYR A 76 0.73 13.55 2.46
C TYR A 76 0.16 14.86 1.90
N THR A 77 -0.90 15.40 2.52
CA THR A 77 -1.46 16.71 2.16
C THR A 77 -0.48 17.83 2.48
N GLU A 78 0.14 17.82 3.66
CA GLU A 78 1.17 18.79 4.02
C GLU A 78 2.37 18.75 3.05
N LEU A 79 2.78 17.56 2.63
CA LEU A 79 3.80 17.38 1.60
C LEU A 79 3.37 17.99 0.25
N ASP A 80 2.15 17.70 -0.21
CA ASP A 80 1.62 18.26 -1.48
C ASP A 80 1.54 19.79 -1.42
N GLU A 81 1.08 20.36 -0.31
CA GLU A 81 1.00 21.80 -0.11
C GLU A 81 2.38 22.47 -0.13
N ALA A 82 3.37 21.88 0.54
CA ALA A 82 4.74 22.38 0.54
C ALA A 82 5.38 22.29 -0.85
N VAL A 83 5.17 21.18 -1.58
CA VAL A 83 5.60 21.04 -2.98
C VAL A 83 4.93 22.09 -3.88
N ARG A 84 3.64 22.37 -3.66
CA ARG A 84 2.89 23.41 -4.41
C ARG A 84 3.41 24.81 -4.13
N ALA A 85 3.86 25.10 -2.90
CA ALA A 85 4.43 26.38 -2.52
C ALA A 85 5.73 26.69 -3.29
N LEU A 86 6.50 25.66 -3.66
CA LEU A 86 7.67 25.76 -4.55
C LEU A 86 7.30 25.87 -6.05
N GLY A 87 6.01 25.86 -6.38
CA GLY A 87 5.48 25.90 -7.76
C GLY A 87 5.40 24.54 -8.46
N HIS A 88 5.89 23.48 -7.82
CA HIS A 88 5.84 22.10 -8.31
C HIS A 88 4.50 21.42 -8.02
N ARG A 89 4.35 20.16 -8.44
CA ARG A 89 3.17 19.33 -8.17
C ARG A 89 3.58 17.89 -7.90
N LEU A 90 2.93 17.22 -6.97
CA LEU A 90 2.99 15.76 -6.89
C LEU A 90 2.22 15.13 -8.06
N VAL A 91 2.65 13.95 -8.49
CA VAL A 91 2.00 13.17 -9.55
C VAL A 91 0.67 12.60 -9.07
N THR A 92 0.65 12.11 -7.83
CA THR A 92 -0.54 11.62 -7.11
C THR A 92 -1.02 12.75 -6.20
N THR A 93 -2.29 13.15 -6.30
CA THR A 93 -2.86 14.11 -5.35
C THR A 93 -3.19 13.45 -4.01
N PRO A 94 -3.36 14.20 -2.92
CA PRO A 94 -3.75 13.61 -1.62
C PRO A 94 -5.01 12.75 -1.69
N GLU A 95 -6.02 13.16 -2.46
CA GLU A 95 -7.25 12.38 -2.65
C GLU A 95 -7.01 11.06 -3.40
N GLN A 96 -6.10 11.08 -4.38
CA GLN A 96 -5.73 9.90 -5.15
C GLN A 96 -4.89 8.93 -4.31
N TYR A 97 -3.96 9.47 -3.50
CA TYR A 97 -3.19 8.72 -2.51
C TYR A 97 -4.14 8.02 -1.54
N ALA A 98 -5.02 8.78 -0.89
CA ALA A 98 -6.01 8.24 0.04
C ALA A 98 -6.94 7.20 -0.61
N ALA A 99 -7.30 7.38 -1.89
CA ALA A 99 -8.12 6.45 -2.63
C ALA A 99 -7.48 5.07 -2.87
N ALA A 100 -6.14 5.00 -2.95
CA ALA A 100 -5.38 3.75 -3.06
C ALA A 100 -4.83 3.25 -1.72
N HIS A 101 -4.77 4.12 -0.70
CA HIS A 101 -4.15 3.83 0.60
C HIS A 101 -5.14 3.24 1.63
N TYR A 102 -6.35 3.79 1.72
CA TYR A 102 -7.33 3.40 2.75
C TYR A 102 -8.35 2.40 2.21
N LEU A 103 -8.51 1.27 2.90
CA LEU A 103 -9.43 0.19 2.51
C LEU A 103 -10.87 0.65 2.28
N PRO A 104 -11.49 1.47 3.14
CA PRO A 104 -12.83 1.97 2.87
C PRO A 104 -12.97 2.76 1.57
N ARG A 105 -11.88 3.35 1.05
CA ARG A 105 -11.88 4.12 -0.19
C ARG A 105 -11.76 3.25 -1.44
N TRP A 106 -10.91 2.22 -1.42
CA TRP A 106 -10.75 1.32 -2.57
C TRP A 106 -11.72 0.14 -2.59
N TYR A 107 -12.18 -0.35 -1.43
CA TYR A 107 -13.01 -1.55 -1.31
C TYR A 107 -14.28 -1.51 -2.18
N PRO A 108 -15.08 -0.43 -2.21
CA PRO A 108 -16.30 -0.39 -3.04
C PRO A 108 -16.05 -0.63 -4.53
N ARG A 109 -14.85 -0.32 -5.02
CA ARG A 109 -14.46 -0.46 -6.44
C ARG A 109 -14.04 -1.89 -6.79
N LEU A 110 -13.58 -2.64 -5.79
CA LEU A 110 -13.01 -3.99 -5.92
C LEU A 110 -13.75 -5.05 -5.10
N ALA A 111 -14.94 -4.76 -4.56
CA ALA A 111 -15.65 -5.64 -3.63
C ALA A 111 -15.90 -7.07 -4.18
N SER A 112 -16.00 -7.24 -5.50
CA SER A 112 -16.15 -8.55 -6.16
C SER A 112 -14.83 -9.33 -6.35
N TYR A 113 -13.68 -8.72 -6.07
CA TYR A 113 -12.35 -9.28 -6.30
C TYR A 113 -11.58 -9.53 -5.00
N THR A 114 -12.12 -9.13 -3.85
CA THR A 114 -11.42 -9.16 -2.56
C THR A 114 -12.26 -9.82 -1.48
N ALA A 115 -11.65 -10.12 -0.34
CA ALA A 115 -12.35 -10.64 0.83
C ALA A 115 -13.49 -9.68 1.24
N ARG A 116 -14.68 -10.23 1.47
CA ARG A 116 -15.79 -9.45 2.05
C ARG A 116 -15.32 -8.80 3.36
N SER A 117 -15.50 -7.49 3.45
CA SER A 117 -14.93 -6.67 4.53
C SER A 117 -15.97 -5.72 5.10
N VAL A 118 -15.83 -5.41 6.38
CA VAL A 118 -16.55 -4.36 7.11
C VAL A 118 -15.54 -3.55 7.92
N TRP A 119 -15.91 -2.34 8.32
CA TRP A 119 -15.02 -1.47 9.07
C TRP A 119 -15.81 -0.54 10.00
N THR A 120 -15.09 0.07 10.94
CA THR A 120 -15.58 1.10 11.86
C THR A 120 -14.90 2.43 11.57
N GLU A 121 -15.50 3.52 12.07
CA GLU A 121 -14.80 4.79 12.29
C GLU A 121 -14.45 4.87 13.78
N GLY A 122 -13.18 4.94 14.10
CA GLY A 122 -12.64 4.87 15.46
C GLY A 122 -12.33 3.46 15.95
N PRO A 123 -11.69 3.36 17.13
CA PRO A 123 -11.16 2.11 17.69
C PRO A 123 -12.16 1.34 18.57
N ASP A 124 -13.47 1.44 18.31
CA ASP A 124 -14.48 0.70 19.09
C ASP A 124 -14.54 -0.78 18.67
N ALA A 125 -13.94 -1.65 19.48
CA ALA A 125 -13.92 -3.09 19.25
C ALA A 125 -15.32 -3.74 19.34
N ALA A 126 -16.23 -3.20 20.17
CA ALA A 126 -17.60 -3.72 20.29
C ALA A 126 -18.44 -3.36 19.06
N GLU A 127 -18.23 -2.18 18.48
CA GLU A 127 -18.76 -1.83 17.16
C GLU A 127 -18.20 -2.76 16.07
N ALA A 128 -16.87 -2.94 16.04
CA ALA A 128 -16.21 -3.79 15.06
C ALA A 128 -16.73 -5.24 15.13
N TRP A 129 -16.93 -5.79 16.33
CA TRP A 129 -17.53 -7.11 16.52
C TRP A 129 -18.95 -7.17 15.93
N ARG A 130 -19.82 -6.22 16.29
CA ARG A 130 -21.21 -6.17 15.76
C ARG A 130 -21.24 -6.09 14.25
N ALA A 131 -20.33 -5.31 13.65
CA ALA A 131 -20.18 -5.23 12.20
C ALA A 131 -19.69 -6.56 11.61
N ALA A 132 -18.66 -7.18 12.20
CA ALA A 132 -18.08 -8.44 11.76
C ALA A 132 -19.10 -9.58 11.71
N ARG A 133 -20.06 -9.62 12.66
CA ARG A 133 -21.14 -10.62 12.66
C ARG A 133 -21.99 -10.61 11.39
N LYS A 134 -22.08 -9.49 10.67
CA LYS A 134 -22.77 -9.39 9.38
C LYS A 134 -22.05 -10.18 8.26
N LEU A 135 -20.76 -10.48 8.44
CA LEU A 135 -19.97 -11.30 7.52
C LEU A 135 -20.19 -12.82 7.73
N GLY A 136 -20.94 -13.23 8.76
CA GLY A 136 -21.01 -14.61 9.26
C GLY A 136 -19.99 -14.85 10.38
N PRO A 137 -19.92 -16.04 11.01
CA PRO A 137 -18.99 -16.33 12.11
C PRO A 137 -17.52 -16.29 11.66
N PRO A 138 -16.52 -16.12 12.55
CA PRO A 138 -15.10 -16.25 12.21
C PRO A 138 -14.77 -17.54 11.42
N PRO A 139 -13.61 -17.64 10.74
CA PRO A 139 -12.41 -16.83 10.93
C PRO A 139 -12.39 -15.49 10.18
N TYR A 140 -11.66 -14.53 10.75
CA TYR A 140 -11.43 -13.19 10.18
C TYR A 140 -9.96 -12.80 10.16
N ILE A 141 -9.65 -11.77 9.37
CA ILE A 141 -8.43 -10.97 9.46
C ILE A 141 -8.80 -9.57 9.94
N LEU A 142 -8.04 -9.07 10.92
CA LEU A 142 -8.11 -7.73 11.48
C LEU A 142 -6.93 -6.89 10.99
N LYS A 143 -7.21 -5.64 10.64
CA LYS A 143 -6.22 -4.59 10.36
C LYS A 143 -6.81 -3.21 10.70
N ASP A 144 -6.01 -2.16 10.70
CA ASP A 144 -6.55 -0.80 10.65
C ASP A 144 -6.97 -0.47 9.19
N HIS A 145 -7.39 0.77 8.89
CA HIS A 145 -7.81 1.12 7.52
C HIS A 145 -6.70 0.98 6.47
N VAL A 146 -5.44 0.85 6.87
CA VAL A 146 -4.25 0.81 6.00
C VAL A 146 -3.44 -0.47 6.19
N LYS A 147 -3.01 -0.83 7.40
CA LYS A 147 -1.97 -1.83 7.69
C LYS A 147 -2.39 -2.83 8.78
N SER A 148 -1.88 -4.05 8.65
CA SER A 148 -1.98 -5.12 9.65
C SER A 148 -0.67 -5.29 10.44
N ALA A 149 -0.76 -5.85 11.64
CA ALA A 149 0.38 -6.22 12.48
C ALA A 149 0.96 -7.60 12.11
N LYS A 150 1.56 -7.74 10.91
CA LYS A 150 1.98 -9.04 10.35
C LYS A 150 2.92 -9.82 11.29
N GLU A 151 3.84 -9.15 11.99
CA GLU A 151 4.78 -9.78 12.94
C GLU A 151 4.08 -10.40 14.15
N ARG A 152 2.86 -9.94 14.48
CA ARG A 152 2.02 -10.45 15.57
C ARG A 152 0.74 -11.06 15.02
N TRP A 153 0.84 -11.78 13.90
CA TRP A 153 -0.29 -12.33 13.17
C TRP A 153 -1.32 -13.04 14.07
N ALA A 154 -0.88 -13.97 14.91
CA ALA A 154 -1.77 -14.77 15.76
C ALA A 154 -2.44 -13.96 16.89
N GLU A 155 -1.86 -12.85 17.30
CA GLU A 155 -2.30 -12.06 18.46
C GLU A 155 -3.06 -10.80 18.09
N ALA A 156 -2.76 -10.21 16.91
CA ALA A 156 -3.21 -8.88 16.51
C ALA A 156 -3.82 -8.83 15.10
N CYS A 157 -3.88 -9.96 14.37
CA CYS A 157 -4.47 -10.00 13.02
C CYS A 157 -5.50 -11.12 12.85
N PHE A 158 -5.14 -12.37 13.10
CA PHE A 158 -5.99 -13.52 12.82
C PHE A 158 -6.99 -13.75 13.94
N VAL A 159 -8.27 -13.80 13.60
CA VAL A 159 -9.36 -14.18 14.50
C VAL A 159 -9.77 -15.62 14.19
N PRO A 160 -9.50 -16.59 15.09
CA PRO A 160 -9.83 -18.00 14.90
C PRO A 160 -11.33 -18.29 14.74
N ALA A 161 -11.67 -19.43 14.15
CA ALA A 161 -13.05 -19.84 13.88
C ALA A 161 -13.93 -19.97 15.15
N ASP A 162 -13.31 -20.35 16.26
CA ASP A 162 -13.91 -20.55 17.58
C ASP A 162 -13.80 -19.33 18.50
N ALA A 163 -13.24 -18.21 18.02
CA ALA A 163 -13.06 -17.00 18.80
C ALA A 163 -14.38 -16.46 19.39
N THR A 164 -14.36 -16.16 20.68
CA THR A 164 -15.47 -15.45 21.33
C THR A 164 -15.42 -13.94 21.04
N ARG A 165 -16.40 -13.21 21.56
CA ARG A 165 -16.36 -11.74 21.52
C ARG A 165 -15.16 -11.20 22.29
N GLU A 166 -14.88 -11.77 23.46
CA GLU A 166 -13.78 -11.38 24.33
C GLU A 166 -12.42 -11.63 23.65
N ASP A 167 -12.27 -12.75 22.93
CA ASP A 167 -11.08 -13.00 22.11
C ASP A 167 -10.90 -11.96 21.01
N PHE A 168 -11.98 -11.63 20.31
CA PHE A 168 -11.96 -10.60 19.27
C PHE A 168 -11.58 -9.23 19.84
N GLU A 169 -12.20 -8.81 20.95
CA GLU A 169 -11.90 -7.52 21.59
C GLU A 169 -10.45 -7.46 22.09
N ARG A 170 -9.90 -8.57 22.60
CA ARG A 170 -8.48 -8.67 22.95
C ARG A 170 -7.55 -8.54 21.73
N ILE A 171 -7.88 -9.18 20.60
CA ILE A 171 -7.10 -9.06 19.36
C ILE A 171 -7.15 -7.62 18.83
N CYS A 172 -8.31 -6.95 18.92
CA CYS A 172 -8.46 -5.52 18.64
C CYS A 172 -7.55 -4.66 19.52
N GLN A 173 -7.52 -4.91 20.83
CA GLN A 173 -6.63 -4.17 21.72
C GLN A 173 -5.16 -4.40 21.38
N ASN A 174 -4.75 -5.64 21.10
CA ASN A 174 -3.39 -5.95 20.69
C ASN A 174 -2.99 -5.22 19.41
N LEU A 175 -3.91 -5.10 18.44
CA LEU A 175 -3.67 -4.33 17.23
C LEU A 175 -3.52 -2.83 17.52
N LEU A 176 -4.37 -2.26 18.39
CA LEU A 176 -4.26 -0.86 18.80
C LEU A 176 -2.91 -0.58 19.46
N ASP A 177 -2.50 -1.43 20.40
CA ASP A 177 -1.22 -1.29 21.10
C ASP A 177 -0.03 -1.40 20.14
N GLU A 178 -0.11 -2.31 19.17
CA GLU A 178 0.94 -2.50 18.16
C GLU A 178 1.03 -1.34 17.17
N ARG A 179 -0.11 -0.76 16.77
CA ARG A 179 -0.14 0.37 15.84
C ARG A 179 0.18 1.69 16.54
N GLY A 180 -0.18 1.83 17.82
CA GLY A 180 0.04 3.04 18.62
C GLY A 180 -0.48 4.29 17.92
N ASP A 181 0.35 5.32 17.89
CA ASP A 181 0.04 6.61 17.23
C ASP A 181 -0.11 6.52 15.71
N ARG A 182 0.18 5.36 15.10
CA ARG A 182 -0.02 5.08 13.67
C ARG A 182 -1.26 4.23 13.39
N PHE A 183 -2.17 4.08 14.36
CA PHE A 183 -3.45 3.42 14.13
C PHE A 183 -4.34 4.29 13.23
N GLU A 184 -4.60 3.81 12.03
CA GLU A 184 -5.31 4.60 11.03
C GLU A 184 -6.83 4.40 11.09
N ARG A 185 -7.51 5.44 11.57
CA ARG A 185 -8.96 5.71 11.49
C ARG A 185 -9.87 4.74 12.23
N GLY A 186 -9.75 3.43 12.04
CA GLY A 186 -10.63 2.46 12.66
C GLY A 186 -10.26 1.01 12.33
N PHE A 187 -11.05 0.07 12.83
CA PHE A 187 -10.83 -1.34 12.54
C PHE A 187 -11.41 -1.73 11.19
N VAL A 188 -10.70 -2.59 10.47
CA VAL A 188 -11.23 -3.35 9.35
C VAL A 188 -11.24 -4.82 9.70
N VAL A 189 -12.39 -5.45 9.53
CA VAL A 189 -12.59 -6.89 9.69
C VAL A 189 -12.90 -7.51 8.34
N ARG A 190 -12.09 -8.48 7.93
CA ARG A 190 -12.17 -9.14 6.62
C ARG A 190 -12.43 -10.62 6.80
N ARG A 191 -13.22 -11.22 5.92
CA ARG A 191 -13.31 -12.69 5.85
C ARG A 191 -11.92 -13.27 5.60
N TYR A 192 -11.56 -14.29 6.37
CA TYR A 192 -10.38 -15.08 6.05
C TYR A 192 -10.57 -15.77 4.69
N LEU A 193 -9.54 -15.69 3.84
CA LEU A 193 -9.46 -16.40 2.58
C LEU A 193 -8.37 -17.47 2.70
N PRO A 194 -8.65 -18.75 2.40
CA PRO A 194 -7.64 -19.79 2.38
C PRO A 194 -6.74 -19.60 1.15
N LEU A 195 -5.55 -19.05 1.38
CA LEU A 195 -4.56 -18.79 0.32
C LEU A 195 -3.69 -20.03 0.10
N LYS A 196 -3.41 -20.34 -1.16
CA LYS A 196 -2.56 -21.45 -1.56
C LYS A 196 -1.14 -21.25 -1.02
N VAL A 197 -0.66 -22.22 -0.25
CA VAL A 197 0.70 -22.26 0.29
C VAL A 197 1.59 -23.08 -0.65
N TYR A 198 2.71 -22.52 -1.08
CA TYR A 198 3.69 -23.20 -1.95
C TYR A 198 5.01 -23.51 -1.25
N GLY A 199 5.26 -22.92 -0.09
CA GLY A 199 6.49 -23.16 0.64
C GLY A 199 6.46 -22.63 2.06
N ARG A 200 7.64 -22.50 2.64
CA ARG A 200 7.83 -21.92 3.97
C ARG A 200 9.00 -20.94 3.91
N THR A 201 8.82 -19.79 4.53
CA THR A 201 9.88 -18.83 4.86
C THR A 201 10.20 -18.94 6.36
N PRO A 202 11.27 -18.31 6.84
CA PRO A 202 11.51 -18.19 8.28
C PRO A 202 10.35 -17.52 9.04
N ALA A 203 9.56 -16.68 8.35
CA ALA A 203 8.43 -15.95 8.94
C ALA A 203 7.10 -16.74 8.89
N GLY A 204 7.01 -17.84 8.13
CA GLY A 204 5.77 -18.62 8.06
C GLY A 204 5.51 -19.29 6.70
N PRO A 205 4.25 -19.63 6.39
CA PRO A 205 3.90 -20.15 5.08
C PRO A 205 4.16 -19.12 3.97
N ALA A 206 4.75 -19.56 2.87
CA ALA A 206 4.89 -18.76 1.66
C ALA A 206 3.65 -18.96 0.81
N HIS A 207 2.79 -17.93 0.75
CA HIS A 207 1.61 -17.92 -0.10
C HIS A 207 2.00 -17.50 -1.52
N LEU A 208 1.32 -18.06 -2.53
CA LEU A 208 1.52 -17.62 -3.91
C LEU A 208 0.84 -16.26 -4.12
N GLU A 209 1.60 -15.22 -3.81
CA GLU A 209 1.19 -13.83 -3.82
C GLU A 209 2.11 -13.03 -4.75
N PHE A 210 1.49 -12.22 -5.59
CA PHE A 210 2.15 -11.33 -6.54
C PHE A 210 1.75 -9.89 -6.26
N ARG A 211 2.71 -8.99 -6.42
CA ARG A 211 2.48 -7.55 -6.45
C ARG A 211 2.43 -7.08 -7.90
N LEU A 212 1.31 -6.48 -8.27
CA LEU A 212 1.06 -5.95 -9.59
C LEU A 212 1.13 -4.42 -9.51
N PHE A 213 2.07 -3.81 -10.23
CA PHE A 213 2.17 -2.36 -10.34
C PHE A 213 1.32 -1.84 -11.49
N PHE A 214 0.49 -0.83 -11.22
CA PHE A 214 -0.34 -0.16 -12.20
C PHE A 214 0.04 1.30 -12.33
N GLY A 215 0.16 1.80 -13.56
CA GLY A 215 0.41 3.21 -13.87
C GLY A 215 -0.42 3.67 -15.06
N GLY A 216 -1.03 4.85 -14.96
CA GLY A 216 -1.89 5.39 -16.03
C GLY A 216 -3.06 4.47 -16.43
N GLY A 217 -3.49 3.58 -15.52
CA GLY A 217 -4.53 2.59 -15.75
C GLY A 217 -4.10 1.35 -16.54
N ARG A 218 -2.79 1.08 -16.64
CA ARG A 218 -2.19 -0.10 -17.27
C ARG A 218 -1.39 -0.90 -16.26
N LEU A 219 -1.33 -2.23 -16.42
CA LEU A 219 -0.39 -3.08 -15.71
C LEU A 219 1.02 -2.81 -16.24
N LEU A 220 1.96 -2.52 -15.34
CA LEU A 220 3.36 -2.18 -15.66
C LEU A 220 4.31 -3.33 -15.33
N ALA A 221 4.11 -3.97 -14.18
CA ALA A 221 4.94 -5.08 -13.70
C ALA A 221 4.10 -6.01 -12.81
N ALA A 222 4.48 -7.28 -12.74
CA ALA A 222 3.87 -8.26 -11.86
C ALA A 222 4.96 -9.21 -11.35
N GLU A 223 5.26 -9.16 -10.06
CA GLU A 223 6.38 -9.89 -9.47
C GLU A 223 5.96 -10.58 -8.16
N PRO A 224 6.43 -11.80 -7.89
CA PRO A 224 6.08 -12.52 -6.69
C PRO A 224 6.86 -12.00 -5.47
N TYR A 225 6.29 -12.14 -4.28
CA TYR A 225 6.98 -11.82 -3.02
C TYR A 225 8.12 -12.78 -2.67
N HIS A 226 8.04 -14.01 -3.17
CA HIS A 226 9.04 -15.04 -2.96
C HIS A 226 9.35 -15.71 -4.29
N GLU A 227 10.57 -16.24 -4.41
CA GLU A 227 10.91 -17.09 -5.55
C GLU A 227 10.11 -18.39 -5.45
N PHE A 228 9.37 -18.69 -6.51
CA PHE A 228 8.58 -19.90 -6.64
C PHE A 228 8.99 -20.61 -7.93
N ASP A 229 9.16 -21.93 -7.87
CA ASP A 229 9.29 -22.76 -9.06
C ASP A 229 7.90 -23.07 -9.63
N VAL A 230 7.25 -22.03 -10.17
CA VAL A 230 5.91 -22.09 -10.76
C VAL A 230 5.87 -21.32 -12.07
N GLU A 231 5.00 -21.74 -12.98
CA GLU A 231 4.69 -20.95 -14.16
C GLU A 231 4.03 -19.63 -13.74
N VAL A 232 4.56 -18.51 -14.26
CA VAL A 232 4.03 -17.18 -13.95
C VAL A 232 2.58 -17.11 -14.45
N PRO A 233 1.61 -16.77 -13.58
CA PRO A 233 0.21 -16.70 -13.96
C PRO A 233 -0.06 -15.63 -15.04
N ASP A 234 -1.08 -15.86 -15.86
CA ASP A 234 -1.60 -14.81 -16.74
C ASP A 234 -2.39 -13.77 -15.93
N PHE A 235 -1.83 -12.56 -15.82
CA PHE A 235 -2.44 -11.44 -15.11
C PHE A 235 -3.38 -10.58 -15.97
N THR A 236 -3.65 -10.96 -17.22
CA THR A 236 -4.55 -10.22 -18.14
C THR A 236 -5.92 -9.96 -17.51
N ALA A 237 -6.42 -10.88 -16.69
CA ALA A 237 -7.70 -10.73 -15.98
C ALA A 237 -7.72 -9.55 -14.98
N PHE A 238 -6.57 -9.08 -14.51
CA PHE A 238 -6.44 -7.94 -13.60
C PHE A 238 -6.26 -6.60 -14.30
N GLU A 239 -5.90 -6.57 -15.59
CA GLU A 239 -5.69 -5.32 -16.33
C GLU A 239 -6.89 -4.34 -16.25
N PRO A 240 -8.16 -4.79 -16.34
CA PRO A 240 -9.30 -3.88 -16.22
C PRO A 240 -9.40 -3.19 -14.85
N LEU A 241 -8.78 -3.75 -13.80
CA LEU A 241 -8.77 -3.16 -12.46
C LEU A 241 -7.90 -1.91 -12.39
N GLY A 242 -6.92 -1.78 -13.30
CA GLY A 242 -6.06 -0.60 -13.45
C GLY A 242 -6.85 0.71 -13.55
N ARG A 243 -8.06 0.65 -14.13
CA ARG A 243 -8.93 1.84 -14.33
C ARG A 243 -9.97 2.03 -13.24
N ARG A 244 -10.05 1.12 -12.26
CA ARG A 244 -11.06 1.18 -11.21
C ARG A 244 -10.63 2.04 -10.03
N ILE A 245 -9.34 2.02 -9.70
CA ILE A 245 -8.76 2.84 -8.63
C ILE A 245 -8.41 4.21 -9.21
N PRO A 246 -8.88 5.33 -8.64
CA PRO A 246 -8.62 6.66 -9.15
C PRO A 246 -7.24 7.16 -8.68
N SER A 247 -6.19 6.36 -8.87
CA SER A 247 -4.80 6.75 -8.60
C SER A 247 -3.97 6.58 -9.87
N PRO A 248 -3.06 7.52 -10.19
CA PRO A 248 -2.20 7.42 -11.36
C PRO A 248 -1.14 6.32 -11.23
N PHE A 249 -0.81 5.90 -10.00
CA PHE A 249 0.18 4.89 -9.71
C PHE A 249 -0.16 4.15 -8.41
N PHE A 250 -0.42 2.84 -8.49
CA PHE A 250 -0.83 2.01 -7.34
C PHE A 250 -0.40 0.56 -7.51
N THR A 251 -0.50 -0.22 -6.44
CA THR A 251 -0.27 -1.66 -6.48
C THR A 251 -1.52 -2.44 -6.12
N LEU A 252 -1.66 -3.63 -6.71
CA LEU A 252 -2.54 -4.68 -6.23
C LEU A 252 -1.68 -5.85 -5.77
N ASP A 253 -1.84 -6.26 -4.52
CA ASP A 253 -1.35 -7.55 -4.07
C ASP A 253 -2.44 -8.58 -4.33
N VAL A 254 -2.14 -9.62 -5.12
CA VAL A 254 -3.07 -10.68 -5.51
C VAL A 254 -2.52 -12.04 -5.11
N ALA A 255 -3.38 -12.89 -4.57
CA ALA A 255 -2.98 -14.22 -4.13
C ALA A 255 -3.92 -15.30 -4.66
N MET A 256 -3.34 -16.47 -4.94
CA MET A 256 -4.10 -17.65 -5.33
C MET A 256 -4.80 -18.26 -4.11
N LEU A 257 -6.07 -18.61 -4.27
CA LEU A 257 -6.87 -19.35 -3.31
C LEU A 257 -6.57 -20.86 -3.39
N GLU A 258 -6.89 -21.61 -2.34
CA GLU A 258 -6.70 -23.07 -2.34
C GLU A 258 -7.47 -23.80 -3.46
N ASP A 259 -8.60 -23.24 -3.89
CA ASP A 259 -9.44 -23.76 -4.97
C ASP A 259 -8.95 -23.38 -6.39
N GLY A 260 -7.83 -22.64 -6.48
CA GLY A 260 -7.23 -22.19 -7.74
C GLY A 260 -7.77 -20.85 -8.25
N GLY A 261 -8.76 -20.25 -7.57
CA GLY A 261 -9.19 -18.88 -7.84
C GLY A 261 -8.12 -17.84 -7.43
N TRP A 262 -8.36 -16.58 -7.75
CA TRP A 262 -7.50 -15.48 -7.33
C TRP A 262 -8.30 -14.39 -6.61
N ALA A 263 -7.66 -13.75 -5.64
CA ALA A 263 -8.23 -12.62 -4.92
C ALA A 263 -7.23 -11.48 -4.79
N VAL A 264 -7.73 -10.25 -4.87
CA VAL A 264 -7.01 -9.04 -4.44
C VAL A 264 -6.96 -9.04 -2.92
N VAL A 265 -5.75 -9.11 -2.38
CA VAL A 265 -5.45 -9.08 -0.94
C VAL A 265 -5.34 -7.65 -0.45
N GLU A 266 -4.61 -6.79 -1.15
CA GLU A 266 -4.35 -5.43 -0.72
C GLU A 266 -4.24 -4.48 -1.92
N VAL A 267 -4.56 -3.20 -1.67
CA VAL A 267 -4.28 -2.09 -2.58
C VAL A 267 -3.45 -1.11 -1.78
N ASN A 268 -2.36 -0.62 -2.38
CA ASN A 268 -1.53 0.43 -1.80
C ASN A 268 -1.24 1.50 -2.86
N ASP A 269 -1.00 2.74 -2.42
CA ASP A 269 -0.40 3.73 -3.32
C ASP A 269 0.98 3.25 -3.79
N GLY A 270 1.27 3.46 -5.07
CA GLY A 270 2.47 2.95 -5.69
C GLY A 270 3.71 3.65 -5.16
N GLY A 271 3.60 4.91 -4.71
CA GLY A 271 4.67 5.68 -4.11
C GLY A 271 5.18 5.12 -2.79
N VAL A 272 4.36 4.36 -2.08
CA VAL A 272 4.69 3.77 -0.76
C VAL A 272 4.77 2.25 -0.77
N SER A 273 4.71 1.66 -1.98
CA SER A 273 4.81 0.22 -2.18
C SER A 273 6.27 -0.17 -2.41
N GLY A 274 6.83 -1.04 -1.55
CA GLY A 274 8.15 -1.62 -1.77
C GLY A 274 8.21 -2.51 -3.02
N LEU A 275 9.39 -2.62 -3.62
CA LEU A 275 9.65 -3.46 -4.78
C LEU A 275 9.85 -4.92 -4.34
N PRO A 276 9.21 -5.89 -5.01
CA PRO A 276 9.55 -7.31 -4.83
C PRO A 276 11.02 -7.57 -5.21
N PRO A 277 11.69 -8.58 -4.62
CA PRO A 277 13.12 -8.81 -4.82
C PRO A 277 13.53 -9.03 -6.29
N GLY A 278 12.64 -9.60 -7.11
CA GLY A 278 12.90 -9.85 -8.54
C GLY A 278 12.70 -8.64 -9.45
N LEU A 279 12.12 -7.54 -8.96
CA LEU A 279 11.80 -6.37 -9.78
C LEU A 279 13.00 -5.42 -9.87
N ASP A 280 13.59 -5.27 -11.06
CA ASP A 280 14.56 -4.20 -11.31
C ASP A 280 13.82 -2.84 -11.30
N PRO A 281 14.23 -1.87 -10.46
CA PRO A 281 13.58 -0.55 -10.43
C PRO A 281 13.61 0.16 -11.78
N ARG A 282 14.63 -0.09 -12.63
CA ARG A 282 14.73 0.51 -13.96
C ARG A 282 13.58 0.08 -14.86
N ASP A 283 13.17 -1.18 -14.79
CA ASP A 283 12.09 -1.71 -15.61
C ASP A 283 10.75 -1.07 -15.20
N LEU A 284 10.50 -0.96 -13.89
CA LEU A 284 9.31 -0.30 -13.38
C LEU A 284 9.28 1.19 -13.75
N PHE A 285 10.37 1.91 -13.53
CA PHE A 285 10.42 3.33 -13.85
C PHE A 285 10.33 3.58 -15.34
N ALA A 286 11.05 2.83 -16.19
CA ALA A 286 10.92 2.96 -17.63
C ALA A 286 9.46 2.75 -18.10
N ALA A 287 8.76 1.75 -17.54
CA ALA A 287 7.36 1.49 -17.84
C ALA A 287 6.41 2.59 -17.35
N LEU A 288 6.69 3.18 -16.18
CA LEU A 288 5.88 4.25 -15.59
C LEU A 288 6.08 5.61 -16.29
N LEU A 289 7.28 5.86 -16.82
CA LEU A 289 7.68 7.11 -17.47
C LEU A 289 7.32 7.17 -18.97
N GLY A 290 7.14 6.01 -19.61
CA GLY A 290 6.71 5.86 -21.00
C GLY A 290 5.23 6.21 -21.25
#